data_AF-A0A6B3FSW4-F1
#
_entry.id   AF-A0A6B3FSW4-F1
#
_cell.length_a   1.000
_cell.length_b   1.000
_cell.length_c   1.000
_cell.angle_alpha   90.00
_cell.angle_beta   90.00
_cell.angle_gamma   90.00
#
_symmetry.space_group_name_H-M   'P 1'
#
loop_
_entity.id
_entity.type
_entity.pdbx_description
1 polymer ?
#
loop_
_entity_poly.entity_id
_entity_poly.type
_entity_poly.pdbx_seq_one_letter_code
_entity_poly.pdbx_strand_id
1 'polypeptide(L)'
;LYLDQGSGGFALVARAYLARQEAPALAGLLPGVRKGCGNEFVREPGLFTGRAGLVATARQLEDGGPAGPEVLASVRNLSWHLVADEDRLLVPGSRLRRCSADLATGAAGLLLALHFLAGADARTDTDEAAAPEGHGPGGDGHRPYDLLKLLTLG
;
A
#
# COMPACT_ATOMS: atom_id res chain seq x y z
N LEU A 1 -1.30 1.34 -15.20
CA LEU A 1 -1.68 1.25 -13.77
C LEU A 1 -0.56 1.66 -12.82
N TYR A 2 0.71 1.46 -13.17
CA TYR A 2 1.84 1.70 -12.27
C TYR A 2 2.01 3.16 -11.80
N LEU A 3 2.83 3.34 -10.76
CA LEU A 3 3.09 4.62 -10.12
C LEU A 3 3.95 5.56 -10.98
N ASP A 4 4.93 5.01 -11.71
CA ASP A 4 5.82 5.77 -12.60
C ASP A 4 5.10 6.18 -13.90
N GLN A 5 5.18 5.35 -14.95
CA GLN A 5 4.52 5.63 -16.23
C GLN A 5 3.14 4.96 -16.30
N GLY A 6 2.21 5.37 -15.42
CA GLY A 6 0.89 4.79 -15.38
C GLY A 6 -0.18 5.60 -14.68
N SER A 7 -1.43 5.15 -14.84
CA SER A 7 -2.60 5.78 -14.24
C SER A 7 -2.58 5.84 -12.71
N GLY A 8 -1.76 5.03 -12.02
CA GLY A 8 -1.64 5.05 -10.57
C GLY A 8 -1.02 6.35 -10.06
N GLY A 9 0.11 6.76 -10.64
CA GLY A 9 0.74 8.05 -10.32
C GLY A 9 -0.16 9.23 -10.65
N PHE A 10 -0.82 9.19 -11.80
CA PHE A 10 -1.83 10.18 -12.18
C PHE A 10 -2.96 10.26 -11.14
N ALA A 11 -3.49 9.13 -10.68
CA ALA A 11 -4.61 9.10 -9.74
C ALA A 11 -4.24 9.71 -8.38
N LEU A 12 -3.00 9.56 -7.91
CA LEU A 12 -2.54 10.20 -6.68
C LEU A 12 -2.50 11.73 -6.81
N VAL A 13 -1.98 12.25 -7.92
CA VAL A 13 -1.97 13.70 -8.20
C VAL A 13 -3.41 14.20 -8.37
N ALA A 14 -4.25 13.46 -9.08
CA ALA A 14 -5.66 13.78 -9.27
C ALA A 14 -6.42 13.85 -7.93
N ARG A 15 -6.20 12.90 -7.02
CA ARG A 15 -6.77 12.93 -5.66
C ARG A 15 -6.30 14.16 -4.89
N ALA A 16 -5.01 14.49 -4.93
CA ALA A 16 -4.48 15.68 -4.26
C ALA A 16 -5.06 16.99 -4.82
N TYR A 17 -5.28 17.05 -6.13
CA TYR A 17 -5.96 18.17 -6.79
C TYR A 17 -7.43 18.28 -6.37
N LEU A 18 -8.16 17.17 -6.36
CA LEU A 18 -9.58 17.12 -5.99
C LEU A 18 -9.85 17.52 -4.53
N ALA A 19 -8.85 17.42 -3.65
CA ALA A 19 -8.93 17.95 -2.29
C ALA A 19 -9.02 19.49 -2.23
N ARG A 20 -8.74 20.19 -3.33
CA ARG A 20 -8.73 21.66 -3.40
C ARG A 20 -9.73 22.22 -4.41
N GLN A 21 -10.08 21.44 -5.43
CA GLN A 21 -10.90 21.87 -6.54
C GLN A 21 -11.82 20.74 -7.00
N GLU A 22 -13.12 21.03 -7.09
CA GLU A 22 -14.07 20.08 -7.66
C GLU A 22 -13.82 19.91 -9.17
N ALA A 23 -13.71 18.66 -9.60
CA ALA A 23 -13.60 18.29 -11.01
C ALA A 23 -14.28 16.93 -11.24
N PRO A 24 -15.61 16.88 -11.48
CA PRO A 24 -16.38 15.63 -11.52
C PRO A 24 -15.86 14.59 -12.53
N ALA A 25 -15.42 15.05 -13.71
CA ALA A 25 -14.85 14.16 -14.73
C ALA A 25 -13.56 13.49 -14.25
N LEU A 26 -12.72 14.20 -13.49
CA LEU A 26 -11.48 13.66 -12.93
C LEU A 26 -11.77 12.70 -11.77
N ALA A 27 -12.71 13.07 -10.90
CA ALA A 27 -13.15 12.23 -9.78
C ALA A 27 -13.71 10.89 -10.28
N GLY A 28 -14.46 10.90 -11.38
CA GLY A 28 -15.03 9.70 -12.00
C GLY A 28 -14.00 8.67 -12.49
N LEU A 29 -12.73 9.07 -12.68
CA LEU A 29 -11.67 8.15 -13.13
C LEU A 29 -11.07 7.33 -11.98
N LEU A 30 -11.06 7.87 -10.75
CA LEU A 30 -10.35 7.28 -9.61
C LEU A 30 -10.85 5.87 -9.25
N PRO A 31 -12.15 5.56 -9.22
CA PRO A 31 -12.63 4.21 -8.91
C PRO A 31 -12.11 3.16 -9.90
N GLY A 32 -12.02 3.52 -11.19
CA GLY A 32 -11.48 2.64 -12.23
C GLY A 32 -9.99 2.35 -12.03
N VAL A 33 -9.22 3.37 -11.65
CA VAL A 33 -7.79 3.19 -11.33
C VAL A 33 -7.60 2.34 -10.08
N ARG A 34 -8.38 2.59 -9.02
CA ARG A 34 -8.34 1.80 -7.78
C ARG A 34 -8.59 0.32 -8.07
N LYS A 35 -9.67 0.01 -8.80
CA LYS A 35 -9.99 -1.37 -9.21
C LYS A 35 -8.84 -2.01 -9.99
N GLY A 36 -8.24 -1.29 -10.93
CA GLY A 36 -7.10 -1.81 -11.69
C GLY A 36 -5.86 -2.07 -10.82
N CYS A 37 -5.63 -1.29 -9.76
CA CYS A 37 -4.54 -1.54 -8.84
C CYS A 37 -4.70 -2.85 -8.04
N GLY A 38 -5.94 -3.36 -7.92
CA GLY A 38 -6.25 -4.65 -7.30
C GLY A 38 -5.93 -5.87 -8.18
N ASN A 39 -5.28 -5.70 -9.34
CA ASN A 39 -4.91 -6.81 -10.21
C ASN A 39 -4.10 -7.89 -9.47
N GLU A 40 -4.56 -9.13 -9.59
CA GLU A 40 -3.93 -10.27 -8.94
C GLU A 40 -2.58 -10.61 -9.59
N PHE A 41 -2.46 -10.53 -10.92
CA PHE A 41 -1.18 -10.80 -11.59
C PHE A 41 -0.37 -9.51 -11.79
N VAL A 42 0.77 -9.44 -11.10
CA VAL A 42 1.74 -8.34 -11.22
C VAL A 42 3.12 -8.98 -11.27
N ARG A 43 3.94 -8.61 -12.27
CA ARG A 43 5.24 -9.26 -12.51
C ARG A 43 6.33 -8.82 -11.53
N GLU A 44 6.38 -7.53 -11.19
CA GLU A 44 7.47 -6.98 -10.39
C GLU A 44 6.99 -6.60 -8.97
N PRO A 45 7.88 -6.68 -7.95
CA PRO A 45 7.53 -6.25 -6.60
C PRO A 45 7.58 -4.74 -6.41
N GLY A 46 8.42 -4.04 -7.17
CA GLY A 46 8.88 -2.68 -6.89
C GLY A 46 7.79 -1.61 -6.75
N LEU A 47 8.17 -0.48 -6.15
CA LEU A 47 7.28 0.66 -5.91
C LEU A 47 6.84 1.33 -7.23
N PHE A 48 7.73 1.47 -8.20
CA PHE A 48 7.44 2.28 -9.39
C PHE A 48 6.66 1.51 -10.45
N THR A 49 7.02 0.25 -10.67
CA THR A 49 6.49 -0.60 -11.76
C THR A 49 5.96 -1.95 -11.28
N GLY A 50 5.63 -2.07 -10.00
CA GLY A 50 5.29 -3.34 -9.38
C GLY A 50 4.17 -3.28 -8.34
N ARG A 51 4.00 -4.41 -7.64
CA ARG A 51 2.88 -4.62 -6.70
C ARG A 51 2.91 -3.63 -5.55
N ALA A 52 4.07 -3.30 -4.99
CA ALA A 52 4.18 -2.36 -3.88
C ALA A 52 3.56 -0.99 -4.23
N GLY A 53 3.80 -0.50 -5.45
CA GLY A 53 3.18 0.73 -5.94
C GLY A 53 1.68 0.63 -6.13
N LEU A 54 1.21 -0.49 -6.71
CA LEU A 54 -0.21 -0.71 -6.95
C LEU A 54 -1.00 -0.79 -5.65
N VAL A 55 -0.52 -1.56 -4.66
CA VAL A 55 -1.22 -1.69 -3.37
C VAL A 55 -1.23 -0.38 -2.59
N ALA A 56 -0.12 0.36 -2.57
CA ALA A 56 -0.06 1.69 -1.94
C ALA A 56 -1.00 2.69 -2.63
N THR A 57 -1.07 2.65 -3.96
CA THR A 57 -2.01 3.48 -4.74
C THR A 57 -3.45 3.11 -4.44
N ALA A 58 -3.78 1.81 -4.41
CA ALA A 58 -5.13 1.34 -4.10
C ALA A 58 -5.59 1.85 -2.73
N ARG A 59 -4.75 1.68 -1.69
CA ARG A 59 -5.02 2.21 -0.35
C ARG A 59 -5.22 3.72 -0.35
N GLN A 60 -4.35 4.45 -1.04
CA GLN A 60 -4.46 5.90 -1.17
C GLN A 60 -5.64 6.35 -2.03
N LEU A 61 -6.40 5.46 -2.66
CA LEU A 61 -7.64 5.78 -3.38
C LEU A 61 -8.88 5.22 -2.67
N GLU A 62 -8.72 4.54 -1.53
CA GLU A 62 -9.81 4.25 -0.62
C GLU A 62 -10.19 5.51 0.15
N ASP A 63 -11.45 5.55 0.57
CA ASP A 63 -11.91 6.53 1.54
C ASP A 63 -11.27 6.23 2.90
N GLY A 64 -11.32 7.17 3.84
CA GLY A 64 -10.73 6.98 5.18
C GLY A 64 -11.26 5.74 5.90
N GLY A 65 -10.60 5.35 6.99
CA GLY A 65 -10.89 4.13 7.74
C GLY A 65 -9.98 2.95 7.35
N PRO A 66 -10.24 1.74 7.87
CA PRO A 66 -9.36 0.57 7.68
C PRO A 66 -9.20 0.16 6.21
N ALA A 67 -8.05 -0.42 5.88
CA ALA A 67 -7.80 -0.98 4.55
C ALA A 67 -8.87 -2.02 4.15
N GLY A 68 -9.37 -1.92 2.92
CA GLY A 68 -10.35 -2.87 2.39
C GLY A 68 -9.76 -4.28 2.16
N PRO A 69 -10.62 -5.30 2.02
CA PRO A 69 -10.17 -6.68 1.82
C PRO A 69 -9.32 -6.89 0.56
N GLU A 70 -9.58 -6.12 -0.51
CA GLU A 70 -8.80 -6.18 -1.75
C GLU A 70 -7.36 -5.67 -1.54
N VAL A 71 -7.20 -4.58 -0.77
CA VAL A 71 -5.88 -4.06 -0.40
C VAL A 71 -5.15 -5.07 0.48
N LEU A 72 -5.80 -5.61 1.51
CA LEU A 72 -5.21 -6.61 2.40
C LEU A 72 -4.79 -7.88 1.65
N ALA A 73 -5.60 -8.35 0.70
CA ALA A 73 -5.24 -9.46 -0.17
C ALA A 73 -4.02 -9.13 -1.04
N SER A 74 -3.96 -7.91 -1.61
CA SER A 74 -2.80 -7.47 -2.39
C SER A 74 -1.53 -7.33 -1.53
N VAL A 75 -1.65 -6.92 -0.26
CA VAL A 75 -0.53 -6.93 0.70
C VAL A 75 -0.01 -8.34 0.93
N ARG A 76 -0.90 -9.32 1.18
CA ARG A 76 -0.51 -10.73 1.31
C ARG A 76 0.24 -11.22 0.07
N ASN A 77 -0.20 -10.83 -1.12
CA ASN A 77 0.42 -11.22 -2.40
C ASN A 77 1.80 -10.56 -2.65
N LEU A 78 2.28 -9.66 -1.78
CA LEU A 78 3.67 -9.21 -1.82
C LEU A 78 4.64 -10.35 -1.49
N SER A 79 4.24 -11.31 -0.65
CA SER A 79 5.07 -12.48 -0.30
C SER A 79 5.44 -13.33 -1.52
N TRP A 80 4.59 -13.38 -2.55
CA TRP A 80 4.86 -14.08 -3.82
C TRP A 80 6.10 -13.56 -4.55
N HIS A 81 6.55 -12.35 -4.21
CA HIS A 81 7.70 -11.71 -4.84
C HIS A 81 8.98 -11.81 -4.01
N LEU A 82 8.90 -12.28 -2.77
CA LEU A 82 10.04 -12.28 -1.84
C LEU A 82 10.84 -13.58 -1.99
N VAL A 83 12.15 -13.46 -1.87
CA VAL A 83 13.07 -14.60 -1.81
C VAL A 83 13.60 -14.70 -0.40
N ALA A 84 13.33 -15.81 0.29
CA ALA A 84 13.91 -16.08 1.60
C ALA A 84 15.39 -16.48 1.44
N ASP A 85 16.26 -15.84 2.22
CA ASP A 85 17.69 -16.12 2.30
C ASP A 85 18.13 -16.02 3.76
N GLU A 86 18.33 -17.17 4.40
CA GLU A 86 18.58 -17.31 5.85
C GLU A 86 17.57 -16.53 6.71
N ASP A 87 18.02 -15.47 7.38
CA ASP A 87 17.24 -14.59 8.26
C ASP A 87 16.66 -13.36 7.53
N ARG A 88 16.71 -13.35 6.18
CA ARG A 88 16.38 -12.19 5.35
C ARG A 88 15.34 -12.50 4.31
N LEU A 89 14.61 -11.45 3.94
CA LEU A 89 13.74 -11.42 2.76
C LEU A 89 14.37 -10.49 1.73
N LEU A 90 14.76 -11.06 0.60
CA LEU A 90 15.32 -10.34 -0.53
C LEU A 90 14.22 -9.97 -1.52
N VAL A 91 14.32 -8.78 -2.11
CA VAL A 91 13.38 -8.28 -3.12
C VAL A 91 14.06 -8.30 -4.49
N PRO A 92 13.60 -9.12 -5.45
CA PRO A 92 14.05 -9.06 -6.83
C PRO A 92 13.76 -7.69 -7.44
N GLY A 93 14.77 -7.03 -7.99
CA GLY A 93 14.63 -5.75 -8.68
C GLY A 93 14.06 -5.88 -10.10
N SER A 94 14.28 -4.86 -10.94
CA SER A 94 13.78 -4.86 -12.32
C SER A 94 14.15 -6.12 -13.09
N ARG A 95 13.19 -6.64 -13.86
CA ARG A 95 13.33 -7.86 -14.67
C ARG A 95 13.65 -9.12 -13.85
N LEU A 96 13.60 -9.07 -12.51
CA LEU A 96 13.77 -10.22 -11.61
C LEU A 96 15.12 -10.95 -11.74
N ARG A 97 16.17 -10.26 -12.23
CA ARG A 97 17.49 -10.88 -12.49
C ARG A 97 18.47 -10.79 -11.32
N ARG A 98 18.26 -9.83 -10.42
CA ARG A 98 19.08 -9.59 -9.23
C ARG A 98 18.20 -9.01 -8.14
N CYS A 99 18.58 -9.21 -6.88
CA CYS A 99 17.95 -8.53 -5.77
C CYS A 99 18.32 -7.03 -5.77
N SER A 100 17.43 -6.18 -5.29
CA SER A 100 17.67 -4.74 -5.12
C SER A 100 17.16 -4.24 -3.77
N ALA A 101 17.84 -3.23 -3.24
CA ALA A 101 17.43 -2.47 -2.06
C ALA A 101 17.02 -1.02 -2.41
N ASP A 102 16.99 -0.64 -3.69
CA ASP A 102 16.63 0.72 -4.10
C ASP A 102 15.13 1.03 -3.94
N LEU A 103 14.79 2.31 -4.02
CA LEU A 103 13.43 2.80 -3.84
C LEU A 103 12.47 2.39 -4.96
N ALA A 104 12.93 2.41 -6.21
CA ALA A 104 12.05 2.20 -7.35
C ALA A 104 11.68 0.72 -7.52
N THR A 105 12.64 -0.17 -7.29
CA THR A 105 12.55 -1.57 -7.71
C THR A 105 12.72 -2.57 -6.56
N GLY A 106 13.31 -2.13 -5.43
CA GLY A 106 13.81 -3.00 -4.39
C GLY A 106 13.14 -2.85 -3.03
N ALA A 107 13.82 -3.38 -2.02
CA ALA A 107 13.31 -3.47 -0.65
C ALA A 107 12.94 -2.12 -0.02
N ALA A 108 13.67 -1.03 -0.29
CA ALA A 108 13.31 0.29 0.23
C ALA A 108 11.94 0.76 -0.27
N GLY A 109 11.63 0.51 -1.55
CA GLY A 109 10.32 0.82 -2.12
C GLY A 109 9.18 0.00 -1.52
N LEU A 110 9.42 -1.29 -1.32
CA LEU A 110 8.45 -2.19 -0.70
C LEU A 110 8.18 -1.81 0.76
N LEU A 111 9.22 -1.54 1.55
CA LEU A 111 9.08 -1.11 2.94
C LEU A 111 8.39 0.25 3.06
N LEU A 112 8.67 1.19 2.14
CA LEU A 112 7.95 2.46 2.08
C LEU A 112 6.45 2.25 1.82
N ALA A 113 6.09 1.36 0.89
CA ALA A 113 4.70 1.03 0.63
C ALA A 113 4.03 0.45 1.89
N LEU A 114 4.66 -0.51 2.56
CA LEU A 114 4.15 -1.09 3.82
C LEU A 114 4.00 -0.05 4.93
N HIS A 115 4.95 0.87 5.06
CA HIS A 115 4.86 1.95 6.03
C HIS A 115 3.63 2.84 5.79
N PHE A 116 3.37 3.20 4.53
CA PHE A 116 2.17 3.96 4.17
C PHE A 116 0.88 3.19 4.46
N LEU A 117 0.86 1.90 4.16
CA LEU A 117 -0.29 1.04 4.43
C LEU A 117 -0.58 0.97 5.94
N ALA A 118 0.43 0.79 6.78
CA ALA A 118 0.28 0.73 8.23
C ALA A 118 -0.10 2.09 8.86
N GLY A 119 0.45 3.20 8.36
CA GLY A 119 0.16 4.53 8.89
C GLY A 119 -1.25 5.04 8.59
N ALA A 120 -1.90 4.51 7.55
CA ALA A 120 -3.28 4.85 7.22
C ALA A 120 -4.28 4.28 8.24
N ASP A 121 -3.97 3.15 8.86
CA ASP A 121 -4.82 2.54 9.89
C ASP A 121 -4.67 3.28 11.23
N ALA A 122 -3.45 3.69 11.60
CA ALA A 122 -3.17 4.42 12.84
C ALA A 122 -3.83 5.81 12.92
N ARG A 123 -4.06 6.50 11.79
CA ARG A 123 -4.77 7.80 11.77
C ARG A 123 -6.23 7.67 12.20
N THR A 124 -6.85 6.52 12.01
CA THR A 124 -8.25 6.26 12.39
C THR A 124 -8.37 6.13 13.91
N ASP A 125 -7.42 5.44 14.56
CA ASP A 125 -7.41 5.24 16.02
C ASP A 125 -7.22 6.55 16.80
N THR A 126 -6.41 7.49 16.27
CA THR A 126 -6.20 8.79 16.93
C THR A 126 -7.36 9.77 16.81
N ASP A 127 -8.22 9.64 15.79
CA ASP A 127 -9.37 10.55 15.60
C ASP A 127 -10.55 10.16 16.49
N GLU A 128 -10.69 8.87 16.87
CA GLU A 128 -11.65 8.42 17.90
C GLU A 128 -11.20 8.75 19.33
N ALA A 129 -9.89 8.86 19.58
CA ALA A 129 -9.33 9.15 20.90
C ALA A 129 -9.44 10.62 21.35
N ALA A 130 -10.04 11.51 20.54
CA ALA A 130 -10.22 12.93 20.85
C ALA A 130 -11.52 13.27 21.63
N ALA A 131 -12.29 12.27 22.07
CA ALA A 131 -13.40 12.45 23.01
C ALA A 131 -12.91 12.22 24.46
N PRO A 132 -13.32 13.02 25.46
CA PRO A 132 -12.76 12.90 26.80
C PRO A 132 -13.41 11.75 27.59
N GLU A 133 -12.53 11.02 28.28
CA GLU A 133 -12.70 10.28 29.54
C GLU A 133 -12.98 8.76 29.48
N GLY A 134 -12.11 8.00 30.17
CA GLY A 134 -12.38 6.63 30.61
C GLY A 134 -11.17 5.69 30.62
N HIS A 135 -10.42 5.66 31.73
CA HIS A 135 -9.33 4.71 31.99
C HIS A 135 -9.80 3.24 32.00
N GLY A 136 -9.20 2.39 31.14
CA GLY A 136 -9.27 0.93 31.18
C GLY A 136 -8.20 0.29 30.29
N PRO A 137 -7.48 -0.77 30.74
CA PRO A 137 -6.37 -1.33 29.98
C PRO A 137 -6.85 -2.36 28.95
N GLY A 138 -6.34 -2.27 27.72
CA GLY A 138 -6.42 -3.35 26.73
C GLY A 138 -7.27 -3.05 25.51
N GLY A 139 -6.73 -2.22 24.61
CA GLY A 139 -7.14 -2.20 23.21
C GLY A 139 -5.90 -2.50 22.37
N ASP A 140 -5.86 -3.67 21.74
CA ASP A 140 -4.82 -4.05 20.77
C ASP A 140 -4.99 -3.18 19.52
N GLY A 141 -4.44 -1.95 19.57
CA GLY A 141 -4.33 -1.10 18.40
C GLY A 141 -3.48 -1.79 17.34
N HIS A 142 -3.99 -1.85 16.11
CA HIS A 142 -3.36 -2.53 14.98
C HIS A 142 -1.99 -1.92 14.69
N ARG A 143 -0.93 -2.53 15.24
CA ARG A 143 0.44 -2.03 15.09
C ARG A 143 0.98 -2.36 13.70
N PRO A 144 1.91 -1.55 13.16
CA PRO A 144 2.56 -1.79 11.85
C PRO A 144 3.16 -3.20 11.65
N TYR A 145 3.39 -3.93 12.74
CA TYR A 145 3.89 -5.30 12.74
C TYR A 145 2.88 -6.34 12.22
N ASP A 146 1.59 -6.02 12.09
CA ASP A 146 0.59 -6.98 11.62
C ASP A 146 0.64 -7.20 10.11
N LEU A 147 0.97 -6.16 9.33
CA LEU A 147 1.21 -6.31 7.88
C LEU A 147 2.44 -7.16 7.59
N LEU A 148 3.45 -7.15 8.46
CA LEU A 148 4.60 -8.06 8.33
C LEU A 148 4.18 -9.52 8.57
N LYS A 149 3.24 -9.79 9.48
CA LYS A 149 2.70 -11.15 9.65
C LYS A 149 2.02 -11.65 8.38
N LEU A 150 1.37 -10.77 7.61
CA LEU A 150 0.78 -11.13 6.31
C LEU A 150 1.83 -11.59 5.28
N LEU A 151 3.09 -11.23 5.46
CA LEU A 151 4.20 -11.66 4.59
C LEU A 151 4.85 -12.97 5.03
N THR A 152 4.65 -13.36 6.29
CA THR A 152 5.29 -14.55 6.89
C THR A 152 4.34 -15.72 7.13
N LEU A 153 3.03 -15.54 6.88
CA LEU A 153 2.02 -16.61 6.94
C LEU A 153 2.05 -17.45 5.65
N GLY A 154 3.06 -18.31 5.54
CA GLY A 154 3.14 -19.42 4.60
C GLY A 154 3.01 -20.75 5.34
#